data_AF-Q3YYW2-F1
#
_entry.id   AF-Q3YYW2-F1
#
_cell.length_a   1.000
_cell.length_b   1.000
_cell.length_c   1.000
_cell.angle_alpha   90.00
_cell.angle_beta   90.00
_cell.angle_gamma   90.00
#
_symmetry.space_group_name_H-M   'P 1'
#
loop_
_entity.id
_entity.type
_entity.pdbx_description
1 polymer ?
#
loop_
_entity_poly.entity_id
_entity_poly.type
_entity_poly.pdbx_seq_one_letter_code
_entity_poly.pdbx_strand_id
1 'polypeptide(L)'
;MLRLVRAVIPVAVLMMLFPELAMAAGKGTDLMAKGQETVKATFGKDSSIVKWVVLAEVLVGAVMYMMTKNVKFLVGFAILSVFIAVGMSVAGF
;
A
#
# COMPACT_ATOMS: atom_id res chain seq x y z
N MET A 1 29.25 -8.50 -37.91
CA MET A 1 29.35 -8.20 -36.46
C MET A 1 29.20 -6.71 -36.12
N LEU A 2 29.81 -5.75 -36.84
CA LEU A 2 29.70 -4.31 -36.49
C LEU A 2 28.27 -3.74 -36.45
N ARG A 3 27.35 -4.23 -37.28
CA ARG A 3 25.93 -3.78 -37.27
C ARG A 3 25.19 -4.19 -35.99
N LEU A 4 25.52 -5.38 -35.46
CA LEU A 4 24.94 -5.87 -34.21
C LEU A 4 25.46 -5.04 -33.03
N VAL A 5 26.77 -4.79 -33.00
CA VAL A 5 27.42 -3.97 -31.96
C VAL A 5 26.85 -2.55 -31.93
N ARG A 6 26.60 -1.93 -33.10
CA ARG A 6 25.98 -0.61 -33.20
C ARG A 6 24.53 -0.55 -32.72
N ALA A 7 23.80 -1.65 -32.72
CA ALA A 7 22.43 -1.73 -32.21
C ALA A 7 22.37 -2.12 -30.72
N VAL A 8 23.30 -2.98 -30.27
CA VAL A 8 23.35 -3.48 -28.89
C VAL A 8 23.86 -2.42 -27.92
N ILE A 9 24.85 -1.60 -28.31
CA ILE A 9 25.40 -0.56 -27.42
C ILE A 9 24.34 0.47 -27.00
N PRO A 10 23.56 1.08 -27.92
CA PRO A 10 22.52 2.04 -27.52
C PRO A 10 21.43 1.40 -26.65
N VAL A 11 21.03 0.17 -26.95
CA VAL A 11 20.01 -0.55 -26.19
C VAL A 11 20.52 -0.88 -24.78
N ALA A 12 21.78 -1.30 -24.64
CA ALA A 12 22.41 -1.53 -23.33
C ALA A 12 22.53 -0.24 -22.51
N VAL A 13 22.90 0.87 -23.14
CA VAL A 13 22.95 2.19 -22.48
C VAL A 13 21.56 2.63 -22.01
N LEU A 14 20.52 2.44 -22.82
CA LEU A 14 19.14 2.74 -22.43
C LEU A 14 18.66 1.85 -21.28
N MET A 15 19.03 0.56 -21.27
CA MET A 15 18.71 -0.33 -20.16
C MET A 15 19.45 0.03 -18.86
N MET A 16 20.67 0.55 -18.96
CA MET A 16 21.43 1.05 -17.79
C MET A 16 20.87 2.38 -17.27
N LEU A 17 20.42 3.26 -18.15
CA LEU A 17 19.86 4.56 -17.77
C LEU A 17 18.42 4.44 -17.23
N PHE A 18 17.68 3.41 -17.67
CA PHE A 18 16.30 3.13 -17.26
C PHE A 18 16.15 1.66 -16.81
N PRO A 19 16.74 1.31 -15.65
CA PRO A 19 16.75 -0.07 -15.16
C PRO A 19 15.35 -0.63 -14.93
N GLU A 20 14.36 0.22 -14.65
CA GLU A 20 12.96 -0.20 -14.47
C GLU A 20 12.30 -0.66 -15.78
N LEU A 21 12.61 0.01 -16.90
CA LEU A 21 12.13 -0.39 -18.24
C LEU A 21 12.78 -1.70 -18.70
N ALA A 22 14.07 -1.88 -18.37
CA ALA A 22 14.80 -3.11 -18.66
C ALA A 22 14.23 -4.32 -17.89
N MET A 23 13.87 -4.12 -16.62
CA MET A 23 13.25 -5.16 -15.79
C MET A 23 11.80 -5.46 -16.18
N ALA A 24 11.05 -4.46 -16.66
CA ALA A 24 9.71 -4.65 -17.21
C ALA A 24 9.73 -5.47 -18.52
N ALA A 25 10.68 -5.17 -19.42
CA ALA A 25 10.81 -5.85 -20.71
C ALA A 25 11.28 -7.32 -20.60
N GLY A 26 12.01 -7.68 -19.53
CA GLY A 26 12.60 -9.01 -19.38
C GLY A 26 11.77 -10.05 -18.60
N LYS A 27 10.73 -9.64 -17.86
CA LYS A 27 10.01 -10.52 -16.92
C LYS A 27 8.48 -10.46 -16.96
N GLY A 28 7.87 -9.72 -17.89
CA GLY A 28 6.40 -9.56 -17.90
C GLY A 28 5.86 -8.80 -16.69
N THR A 29 6.73 -8.05 -16.00
CA THR A 29 6.40 -7.23 -14.85
C THR A 29 5.66 -5.97 -15.32
N ASP A 30 4.39 -5.84 -14.90
CA ASP A 30 3.59 -4.65 -15.16
C ASP A 30 4.25 -3.42 -14.54
N LEU A 31 4.55 -2.43 -15.37
CA LEU A 31 5.13 -1.14 -14.96
C LEU A 31 4.23 -0.39 -13.97
N MET A 32 2.91 -0.60 -14.04
CA MET A 32 1.94 0.02 -13.14
C MET A 32 1.81 -0.71 -11.80
N ALA A 33 2.39 -1.92 -11.65
CA ALA A 33 2.34 -2.69 -10.41
C ALA A 33 3.08 -2.02 -9.25
N LYS A 34 4.13 -1.22 -9.52
CA LYS A 34 4.86 -0.47 -8.48
C LYS A 34 3.99 0.54 -7.72
N GLY A 35 2.95 1.08 -8.36
CA GLY A 35 2.00 1.96 -7.71
C GLY A 35 1.21 1.24 -6.60
N GLN A 36 0.88 -0.04 -6.82
CA GLN A 36 0.12 -0.85 -5.86
C GLN A 36 0.91 -1.11 -4.58
N GLU A 37 2.22 -1.35 -4.67
CA GLU A 37 3.08 -1.51 -3.49
C GLU A 37 3.12 -0.24 -2.63
N THR A 38 3.16 0.93 -3.27
CA THR A 38 3.16 2.22 -2.56
C THR A 38 1.81 2.48 -1.86
N VAL A 39 0.70 2.16 -2.52
CA VAL A 39 -0.65 2.25 -1.93
C VAL A 39 -0.77 1.27 -0.76
N LYS A 40 -0.31 0.04 -0.91
CA LYS A 40 -0.28 -0.96 0.17
C LYS A 40 0.57 -0.51 1.35
N ALA A 41 1.76 0.06 1.12
CA ALA A 41 2.60 0.55 2.20
C ALA A 41 1.94 1.73 2.95
N THR A 42 1.18 2.56 2.24
CA THR A 42 0.56 3.77 2.79
C THR A 42 -0.76 3.51 3.49
N PHE A 43 -1.60 2.61 2.97
CA PHE A 43 -2.96 2.36 3.48
C PHE A 43 -3.18 0.93 3.98
N GLY A 44 -2.17 0.06 3.84
CA GLY A 44 -2.14 -1.32 4.32
C GLY A 44 -2.55 -1.47 5.77
N LYS A 45 -3.01 -2.68 6.13
CA LYS A 45 -3.40 -3.02 7.52
C LYS A 45 -2.33 -2.69 8.58
N ASP A 46 -1.05 -2.73 8.20
CA ASP A 46 0.09 -2.47 9.09
C ASP A 46 0.61 -1.01 9.00
N SER A 47 -0.04 -0.17 8.20
CA SER A 47 0.35 1.23 7.97
C SER A 47 0.17 2.09 9.22
N SER A 48 1.00 3.14 9.29
CA SER A 48 0.83 4.26 10.21
C SER A 48 -0.57 4.88 10.14
N ILE A 49 -1.19 4.98 8.97
CA ILE A 49 -2.55 5.55 8.83
C ILE A 49 -3.56 4.72 9.62
N VAL A 50 -3.51 3.39 9.48
CA VAL A 50 -4.39 2.48 10.23
C VAL A 50 -4.18 2.65 11.73
N LYS A 51 -2.92 2.74 12.19
CA LYS A 51 -2.61 2.97 13.60
C LYS A 51 -3.21 4.28 14.13
N TRP A 52 -3.11 5.36 13.37
CA TRP A 52 -3.68 6.66 13.76
C TRP A 52 -5.21 6.63 13.83
N VAL A 53 -5.88 5.98 12.88
CA VAL A 53 -7.34 5.84 12.88
C VAL A 53 -7.80 5.02 14.09
N VAL A 54 -7.14 3.91 14.38
CA VAL A 54 -7.44 3.07 15.55
C VAL A 54 -7.21 3.84 16.85
N LEU A 55 -6.13 4.62 16.95
CA LEU A 55 -5.87 5.45 18.12
C LEU A 55 -6.95 6.51 18.32
N ALA A 56 -7.37 7.17 17.24
CA ALA A 56 -8.45 8.16 17.29
C ALA A 56 -9.76 7.54 17.78
N GLU A 57 -10.13 6.36 17.28
CA GLU A 57 -11.32 5.62 17.72
C GLU A 57 -11.29 5.32 19.23
N VAL A 58 -10.15 4.85 19.74
CA VAL A 58 -10.00 4.54 21.18
C VAL A 58 -10.14 5.82 22.03
N LEU A 59 -9.50 6.91 21.62
CA LEU A 59 -9.56 8.17 22.36
C LEU A 59 -10.96 8.78 22.35
N VAL A 60 -11.58 8.88 21.16
CA VAL A 60 -12.93 9.43 21.01
C VAL A 60 -13.95 8.54 21.73
N GLY A 61 -13.85 7.22 21.55
CA GLY A 61 -14.72 6.25 22.23
C GLY A 61 -14.63 6.36 23.75
N ALA A 62 -13.42 6.50 24.31
CA ALA A 62 -13.20 6.67 25.74
C ALA A 62 -13.80 8.00 26.26
N VAL A 63 -13.55 9.12 25.57
CA VAL A 63 -14.11 10.43 25.95
C VAL A 63 -15.63 10.40 25.92
N MET A 64 -16.22 9.90 24.82
CA MET A 64 -17.66 9.83 24.66
C MET A 64 -18.32 8.88 25.65
N TYR A 65 -17.67 7.76 25.98
CA TYR A 65 -18.12 6.88 27.05
C TYR A 65 -18.11 7.58 28.41
N MET A 66 -17.04 8.33 28.73
CA MET A 66 -16.98 9.05 30.00
C MET A 66 -18.10 10.09 30.15
N MET A 67 -18.43 10.80 29.07
CA MET A 67 -19.48 11.83 29.04
C MET A 67 -20.90 11.27 29.04
N THR A 68 -21.15 10.23 28.22
CA THR A 68 -22.51 9.72 27.98
C THR A 68 -22.85 8.47 28.78
N LYS A 69 -21.85 7.77 29.32
CA LYS A 69 -21.93 6.44 29.95
C LYS A 69 -22.54 5.35 29.06
N ASN A 70 -22.61 5.58 27.75
CA ASN A 70 -23.18 4.63 26.80
C ASN A 70 -22.11 3.70 26.22
N VAL A 71 -22.29 2.39 26.39
CA VAL A 71 -21.36 1.35 25.92
C VAL A 71 -21.23 1.30 24.39
N LYS A 72 -22.18 1.89 23.66
CA LYS A 72 -22.20 1.92 22.18
C LYS A 72 -20.91 2.49 21.57
N PHE A 73 -20.26 3.43 22.26
CA PHE A 73 -19.00 4.04 21.80
C PHE A 73 -17.77 3.15 21.97
N LEU A 74 -17.87 2.05 22.73
CA LEU A 74 -16.77 1.08 22.90
C LEU A 74 -16.85 -0.06 21.86
N VAL A 75 -18.06 -0.32 21.32
CA VAL A 75 -18.29 -1.34 20.29
C VAL A 75 -17.64 -0.93 18.95
N GLY A 76 -17.49 0.38 18.70
CA GLY A 76 -16.89 0.91 17.48
C GLY A 76 -15.47 0.37 17.21
N PHE A 77 -14.64 0.19 18.26
CA PHE A 77 -13.31 -0.41 18.12
C PHE A 77 -13.34 -1.84 17.55
N ALA A 78 -14.28 -2.67 18.00
CA ALA A 78 -14.43 -4.04 17.51
C ALA A 78 -14.91 -4.06 16.04
N ILE A 79 -15.82 -3.16 15.69
CA ILE A 79 -16.32 -3.04 14.31
C ILE A 79 -15.20 -2.53 13.38
N LEU A 80 -14.50 -1.48 13.78
CA LEU A 80 -13.43 -0.85 13.00
C LEU A 80 -12.28 -1.83 12.73
N SER A 81 -11.87 -2.63 13.73
CA SER A 81 -10.79 -3.61 13.56
C SER A 81 -11.15 -4.73 12.58
N VAL A 82 -12.36 -5.28 12.66
CA VAL A 82 -12.84 -6.29 11.69
C VAL A 82 -13.02 -5.67 10.30
N PHE A 83 -13.55 -4.45 10.23
CA PHE A 83 -13.74 -3.75 8.97
C PHE A 83 -12.40 -3.52 8.25
N ILE A 84 -11.37 -3.09 8.97
CA ILE A 84 -10.02 -2.93 8.39
C ILE A 84 -9.47 -4.29 7.95
N ALA A 85 -9.57 -5.34 8.78
CA ALA A 85 -9.05 -6.65 8.42
C ALA A 85 -9.69 -7.22 7.14
N VAL A 86 -11.02 -7.17 7.04
CA VAL A 86 -11.77 -7.67 5.88
C VAL A 86 -11.62 -6.75 4.68
N GLY A 87 -11.73 -5.43 4.87
CA GLY A 87 -11.62 -4.44 3.80
C GLY A 87 -10.28 -4.50 3.08
N MET A 88 -9.19 -4.64 3.84
CA MET A 88 -7.85 -4.79 3.26
C MET A 88 -7.67 -6.13 2.52
N SER A 89 -8.24 -7.21 3.07
CA SER A 89 -8.26 -8.50 2.38
C SER A 89 -9.00 -8.46 1.04
N VAL A 90 -10.13 -7.74 0.95
CA VAL A 90 -10.90 -7.59 -0.30
C VAL A 90 -10.15 -6.71 -1.31
N ALA A 91 -9.47 -5.67 -0.83
CA ALA A 91 -8.67 -4.78 -1.68
C ALA A 91 -7.35 -5.42 -2.18
N GLY A 92 -7.00 -6.61 -1.68
CA GLY A 92 -5.77 -7.31 -2.08
C GLY A 92 -4.51 -6.81 -1.36
N PHE A 93 -4.66 -6.19 -0.19
CA PHE A 93 -3.59 -5.54 0.56
C PHE A 93 -3.31 -6.21 1.92
#